data_AF-A0A7S2G8A9-F1
#
_entry.id   AF-A0A7S2G8A9-F1
#
_cell.length_a   1.000
_cell.length_b   1.000
_cell.length_c   1.000
_cell.angle_alpha   90.00
_cell.angle_beta   90.00
_cell.angle_gamma   90.00
#
_symmetry.space_group_name_H-M   'P 1'
#
loop_
_entity.id
_entity.type
_entity.pdbx_description
1 polymer ?
#
loop_
_entity_poly.entity_id
_entity_poly.type
_entity_poly.pdbx_seq_one_letter_code
_entity_poly.pdbx_strand_id
1 'polypeptide(L)'
;MLAVVSFLGVLSAPGTRTCGPSGSLIPRFFKTHEEEHTYRAAVHKLLSNTDPEYTEGCRRIFCGEDFTYTHSWHDWYLWWNVYRYTKLEWGSGTYIDIGTNNPTIISSSVFFDKCLGWEGVCIEAQSSYHERIRATRSCKLLPHCLAGKGGATLNMRTFDGSLEERDKDGKLLSKLNGTLVSFGAAGKGSHKEHCVDASEELPRLLPNATAIDFMTVDVDGMEGTILQCFPFDQLNVQAVLVETKLTDLRKVDLFLPSP
;
A
#
# COMPACT_ATOMS: atom_id res chain seq x y z
N MET A 1 -1.17 -17.60 7.69
CA MET A 1 -0.62 -16.42 6.97
C MET A 1 0.00 -16.96 5.69
N LEU A 2 -0.72 -16.89 4.57
CA LEU A 2 -0.23 -17.25 3.24
C LEU A 2 -1.11 -16.48 2.25
N ALA A 3 -0.56 -15.45 1.61
CA ALA A 3 -1.18 -14.86 0.44
C ALA A 3 -0.92 -15.83 -0.73
N VAL A 4 -1.97 -16.31 -1.38
CA VAL A 4 -1.84 -17.10 -2.60
C VAL A 4 -1.58 -16.12 -3.75
N VAL A 5 -0.31 -15.97 -4.13
CA VAL A 5 0.04 -15.38 -5.42
C VAL A 5 0.11 -16.53 -6.43
N SER A 6 -0.95 -16.73 -7.20
CA SER A 6 -0.98 -17.73 -8.27
C SER A 6 -0.13 -17.24 -9.45
N PHE A 7 0.94 -17.98 -9.78
CA PHE A 7 1.78 -17.74 -10.95
C PHE A 7 1.46 -18.69 -12.09
N LEU A 8 1.44 -18.18 -13.32
CA LEU A 8 1.78 -18.94 -14.52
C LEU A 8 2.63 -18.05 -15.44
N GLY A 9 3.93 -18.32 -15.47
CA GLY A 9 4.87 -17.76 -16.44
C GLY A 9 5.87 -18.83 -16.85
N VAL A 10 5.89 -19.17 -18.15
CA VAL A 10 6.77 -20.19 -18.72
C VAL A 10 8.22 -19.70 -18.65
N LEU A 11 9.06 -20.43 -17.90
CA LEU A 11 10.51 -20.21 -17.89
C LEU A 11 11.13 -20.86 -19.15
N SER A 12 11.60 -20.04 -20.09
CA SER A 12 12.40 -20.53 -21.23
C SER A 12 13.90 -20.25 -21.07
N ALA A 13 14.66 -21.36 -21.06
CA ALA A 13 16.06 -21.59 -21.46
C ALA A 13 17.24 -21.10 -20.58
N PRO A 14 18.37 -21.84 -20.58
CA PRO A 14 19.39 -21.80 -19.53
C PRO A 14 20.54 -20.83 -19.88
N GLY A 15 20.52 -19.65 -19.27
CA GLY A 15 21.72 -18.82 -19.10
C GLY A 15 22.38 -19.17 -17.76
N THR A 16 23.69 -19.38 -17.74
CA THR A 16 24.46 -19.73 -16.54
C THR A 16 24.29 -18.69 -15.43
N ARG A 17 23.50 -19.04 -14.41
CA ARG A 17 23.36 -18.25 -13.18
C ARG A 17 24.52 -18.60 -12.25
N THR A 18 25.49 -17.71 -12.10
CA THR A 18 26.50 -17.87 -11.05
C THR A 18 26.02 -17.19 -9.77
N CYS A 19 25.72 -18.00 -8.76
CA CYS A 19 25.62 -17.56 -7.36
C CYS A 19 27.04 -17.26 -6.88
N GLY A 20 27.31 -16.02 -6.47
CA GLY A 20 28.58 -15.62 -5.88
C GLY A 20 28.37 -14.49 -4.87
N PRO A 21 29.03 -14.53 -3.70
CA PRO A 21 28.97 -13.46 -2.72
C PRO A 21 29.98 -12.37 -3.09
N SER A 22 29.54 -11.26 -3.68
CA SER A 22 30.35 -10.04 -3.76
C SER A 22 29.50 -8.82 -4.11
N GLY A 23 29.31 -7.91 -3.15
CA GLY A 23 29.18 -6.46 -3.34
C GLY A 23 28.18 -5.88 -4.37
N SER A 24 27.30 -6.65 -5.00
CA SER A 24 26.40 -6.14 -6.03
C SER A 24 25.09 -5.66 -5.40
N LEU A 25 24.90 -4.35 -5.38
CA LEU A 25 23.67 -3.64 -5.00
C LEU A 25 22.42 -3.99 -5.85
N ILE A 26 22.45 -5.01 -6.72
CA ILE A 26 21.24 -5.41 -7.46
C ILE A 26 21.23 -6.92 -7.67
N PRO A 27 20.07 -7.59 -7.58
CA PRO A 27 19.95 -8.97 -7.96
C PRO A 27 20.28 -9.15 -9.45
N ARG A 28 20.94 -10.25 -9.82
CA ARG A 28 21.32 -10.58 -11.21
C ARG A 28 20.10 -10.98 -12.06
N PHE A 29 19.22 -10.03 -12.33
CA PHE A 29 17.94 -10.25 -13.00
C PHE A 29 17.74 -9.35 -14.23
N PHE A 30 18.69 -8.47 -14.57
CA PHE A 30 18.68 -7.72 -15.83
C PHE A 30 19.11 -8.59 -17.00
N LYS A 31 18.52 -8.33 -18.18
CA LYS A 31 18.86 -9.04 -19.40
C LYS A 31 20.12 -8.48 -20.06
N THR A 32 20.40 -7.19 -19.88
CA THR A 32 21.57 -6.51 -20.46
C THR A 32 22.26 -5.57 -19.47
N HIS A 33 23.53 -5.25 -19.73
CA HIS A 33 24.27 -4.24 -18.96
C HIS A 33 23.69 -2.83 -19.10
N GLU A 34 23.10 -2.51 -20.25
CA GLU A 34 22.46 -1.21 -20.51
C GLU A 34 21.20 -1.04 -19.65
N GLU A 35 20.40 -2.11 -19.52
CA GLU A 35 19.22 -2.15 -18.65
C GLU A 35 19.62 -1.93 -17.19
N GLU A 36 20.66 -2.64 -16.75
CA GLU A 36 21.21 -2.47 -15.40
C GLU A 36 21.73 -1.04 -15.17
N HIS A 37 22.49 -0.49 -16.11
CA HIS A 37 23.04 0.87 -16.00
C HIS A 37 21.93 1.93 -15.93
N THR A 38 20.90 1.79 -16.76
CA THR A 38 19.73 2.68 -16.77
C THR A 38 18.99 2.63 -15.44
N TYR A 39 18.73 1.43 -14.92
CA TYR A 39 18.09 1.25 -13.62
C TYR A 39 18.92 1.86 -12.48
N ARG A 40 20.25 1.64 -12.47
CA ARG A 40 21.16 2.23 -11.48
C ARG A 40 21.11 3.75 -11.47
N ALA A 41 21.13 4.36 -12.66
CA ALA A 41 21.05 5.82 -12.79
C ALA A 41 19.70 6.36 -12.27
N ALA A 42 18.60 5.67 -12.59
CA ALA A 42 17.28 6.04 -12.08
C ALA A 42 17.18 5.91 -10.55
N VAL A 43 17.65 4.80 -9.97
CA VAL A 43 17.67 4.59 -8.51
C VAL A 43 18.49 5.68 -7.81
N HIS A 44 19.64 6.08 -8.37
CA HIS A 44 20.42 7.19 -7.81
C HIS A 44 19.62 8.51 -7.79
N LYS A 45 18.89 8.82 -8.87
CA LYS A 45 18.02 10.01 -8.95
C LYS A 45 16.86 9.94 -7.95
N LEU A 46 16.22 8.78 -7.81
CA LEU A 46 15.16 8.56 -6.83
C LEU A 46 15.68 8.80 -5.40
N LEU A 47 16.79 8.14 -5.03
CA LEU A 47 17.39 8.27 -3.71
C LEU A 47 17.86 9.69 -3.38
N SER A 48 18.27 10.48 -4.38
CA SER A 48 18.64 11.88 -4.17
C SER A 48 17.46 12.80 -3.80
N ASN A 49 16.22 12.38 -4.03
CA ASN A 49 15.00 13.11 -3.63
C ASN A 49 14.38 12.57 -2.33
N THR A 50 14.85 11.42 -1.84
CA THR A 50 14.31 10.77 -0.63
C THR A 50 14.78 11.48 0.64
N ASP A 51 13.86 11.70 1.58
CA ASP A 51 14.18 12.19 2.93
C ASP A 51 15.23 11.30 3.63
N PRO A 52 16.22 11.86 4.34
CA PRO A 52 17.30 11.08 4.96
C PRO A 52 16.85 9.92 5.85
N GLU A 53 15.70 10.05 6.50
CA GLU A 53 15.09 9.01 7.33
C GLU A 53 14.75 7.74 6.54
N TYR A 54 14.32 7.88 5.29
CA TYR A 54 13.84 6.77 4.46
C TYR A 54 14.89 6.27 3.46
N THR A 55 15.97 7.04 3.22
CA THR A 55 16.97 6.75 2.17
C THR A 55 17.50 5.32 2.24
N GLU A 56 17.88 4.84 3.44
CA GLU A 56 18.44 3.50 3.57
C GLU A 56 17.39 2.40 3.33
N GLY A 57 16.17 2.55 3.87
CA GLY A 57 15.10 1.59 3.61
C GLY A 57 14.73 1.52 2.13
N CYS A 58 14.62 2.68 1.47
CA CYS A 58 14.37 2.77 0.03
C CYS A 58 15.50 2.11 -0.79
N ARG A 59 16.76 2.40 -0.45
CA ARG A 59 17.94 1.80 -1.09
C ARG A 59 17.88 0.27 -1.01
N ARG A 60 17.60 -0.28 0.18
CA ARG A 60 17.50 -1.73 0.40
C ARG A 60 16.43 -2.37 -0.49
N ILE A 61 15.25 -1.75 -0.63
CA ILE A 61 14.19 -2.24 -1.54
C ILE A 61 14.65 -2.19 -3.00
N PHE A 62 15.16 -1.05 -3.46
CA PHE A 62 15.66 -0.90 -4.84
C PHE A 62 16.79 -1.90 -5.17
N CYS A 63 17.58 -2.27 -4.18
CA CYS A 63 18.68 -3.21 -4.28
C CYS A 63 18.29 -4.67 -4.04
N GLY A 64 17.03 -4.96 -3.72
CA GLY A 64 16.57 -6.32 -3.42
C GLY A 64 17.23 -6.94 -2.20
N GLU A 65 17.57 -6.13 -1.21
CA GLU A 65 18.10 -6.57 0.07
C GLU A 65 16.98 -6.97 1.03
N ASP A 66 17.34 -7.60 2.15
CA ASP A 66 16.41 -8.15 3.15
C ASP A 66 15.62 -7.08 3.95
N PHE A 67 14.74 -6.32 3.28
CA PHE A 67 13.96 -5.23 3.85
C PHE A 67 12.66 -4.97 3.09
N THR A 68 11.61 -4.67 3.84
CA THR A 68 10.29 -4.25 3.34
C THR A 68 9.64 -3.34 4.39
N TYR A 69 8.82 -2.40 3.96
CA TYR A 69 7.93 -1.62 4.84
C TYR A 69 6.64 -2.38 5.18
N THR A 70 6.37 -3.49 4.51
CA THR A 70 5.14 -4.30 4.60
C THR A 70 5.37 -5.59 5.39
N HIS A 71 4.29 -6.31 5.73
CA HIS A 71 4.37 -7.64 6.34
C HIS A 71 4.79 -8.76 5.38
N SER A 72 4.59 -8.58 4.07
CA SER A 72 4.63 -9.70 3.11
C SER A 72 5.30 -9.32 1.78
N TRP A 73 6.25 -8.37 1.80
CA TRP A 73 7.06 -7.99 0.62
C TRP A 73 6.28 -7.43 -0.57
N HIS A 74 5.07 -6.91 -0.33
CA HIS A 74 4.20 -6.41 -1.39
C HIS A 74 4.81 -5.22 -2.12
N ASP A 75 5.50 -4.34 -1.39
CA ASP A 75 6.23 -3.20 -1.94
C ASP A 75 7.33 -3.63 -2.93
N TRP A 76 8.20 -4.55 -2.52
CA TRP A 76 9.26 -5.06 -3.37
C TRP A 76 8.70 -5.82 -4.57
N TYR A 77 7.66 -6.64 -4.37
CA TYR A 77 7.02 -7.37 -5.47
C TYR A 77 6.46 -6.42 -6.52
N LEU A 78 5.70 -5.40 -6.11
CA LEU A 78 5.09 -4.42 -7.02
C LEU A 78 6.16 -3.59 -7.72
N TRP A 79 7.14 -3.09 -6.96
CA TRP A 79 8.28 -2.39 -7.55
C TRP A 79 8.96 -3.23 -8.61
N TRP A 80 9.38 -4.44 -8.21
CA TRP A 80 10.18 -5.30 -9.05
C TRP A 80 9.39 -5.75 -10.26
N ASN A 81 8.19 -6.29 -10.10
CA ASN A 81 7.51 -6.97 -11.21
C ASN A 81 6.56 -6.08 -12.02
N VAL A 82 6.13 -4.94 -11.47
CA VAL A 82 5.14 -4.07 -12.13
C VAL A 82 5.77 -2.74 -12.57
N TYR A 83 6.53 -2.09 -11.69
CA TYR A 83 6.87 -0.66 -11.88
C TYR A 83 8.31 -0.35 -12.30
N ARG A 84 9.27 -1.27 -12.11
CA ARG A 84 10.71 -1.00 -12.35
C ARG A 84 11.08 -0.57 -13.77
N TYR A 85 10.18 -0.72 -14.74
CA TYR A 85 10.40 -0.32 -16.13
C TYR A 85 9.60 0.91 -16.56
N THR A 86 8.57 1.29 -15.80
CA THR A 86 7.60 2.31 -16.22
C THR A 86 7.56 3.51 -15.26
N LYS A 87 8.03 3.36 -14.03
CA LYS A 87 7.93 4.37 -12.96
C LYS A 87 9.28 4.67 -12.31
N LEU A 88 10.29 4.94 -13.15
CA LEU A 88 11.66 5.20 -12.74
C LEU A 88 11.93 6.66 -12.34
N GLU A 89 10.96 7.55 -12.47
CA GLU A 89 11.09 8.95 -12.10
C GLU A 89 10.34 9.29 -10.82
N TRP A 90 10.86 10.26 -10.07
CA TRP A 90 10.22 10.78 -8.88
C TRP A 90 8.86 11.40 -9.21
N GLY A 91 7.81 11.04 -8.45
CA GLY A 91 6.46 11.53 -8.67
C GLY A 91 5.81 11.03 -9.96
N SER A 92 6.33 9.95 -10.56
CA SER A 92 5.78 9.40 -11.81
C SER A 92 4.49 8.60 -11.65
N GLY A 93 3.94 8.48 -10.44
CA GLY A 93 2.73 7.73 -10.21
C GLY A 93 1.85 8.24 -9.09
N THR A 94 0.71 7.57 -8.95
CA THR A 94 -0.35 7.92 -7.99
C THR A 94 -0.80 6.70 -7.20
N TYR A 95 -1.04 6.86 -5.90
CA TYR A 95 -1.58 5.79 -5.05
C TYR A 95 -2.78 6.18 -4.19
N ILE A 96 -3.57 5.17 -3.81
CA ILE A 96 -4.65 5.28 -2.81
C ILE A 96 -4.40 4.23 -1.73
N ASP A 97 -4.41 4.66 -0.47
CA ASP A 97 -4.24 3.81 0.70
C ASP A 97 -5.51 3.82 1.56
N ILE A 98 -6.35 2.80 1.40
CA ILE A 98 -7.63 2.67 2.10
C ILE A 98 -7.42 1.83 3.37
N GLY A 99 -7.55 2.48 4.53
CA GLY A 99 -7.20 1.88 5.82
C GLY A 99 -5.73 2.07 6.16
N THR A 100 -5.22 3.30 5.99
CA THR A 100 -3.80 3.64 6.15
C THR A 100 -3.22 3.22 7.50
N ASN A 101 -4.03 3.29 8.56
CA ASN A 101 -3.68 2.86 9.91
C ASN A 101 -2.38 3.53 10.38
N ASN A 102 -1.40 2.75 10.85
CA ASN A 102 -0.10 3.30 11.20
C ASN A 102 0.64 3.81 9.95
N PRO A 103 1.08 5.08 9.91
CA PRO A 103 1.63 5.66 8.69
C PRO A 103 3.00 5.11 8.28
N THR A 104 3.76 4.47 9.18
CA THR A 104 5.15 4.06 8.89
C THR A 104 5.42 2.58 9.16
N ILE A 105 4.69 1.99 10.09
CA ILE A 105 4.90 0.61 10.53
C ILE A 105 3.96 -0.28 9.72
N ILE A 106 4.52 -1.28 9.02
CA ILE A 106 3.74 -2.30 8.30
C ILE A 106 2.87 -1.68 7.18
N SER A 107 3.24 -0.50 6.70
CA SER A 107 2.42 0.23 5.73
C SER A 107 2.67 -0.24 4.31
N SER A 108 1.59 -0.60 3.62
CA SER A 108 1.57 -0.98 2.20
C SER A 108 1.87 0.18 1.25
N SER A 109 1.85 1.43 1.71
CA SER A 109 2.02 2.62 0.86
C SER A 109 3.31 3.41 1.09
N VAL A 110 4.10 3.10 2.14
CA VAL A 110 5.29 3.90 2.49
C VAL A 110 6.30 3.99 1.38
N PHE A 111 6.57 2.86 0.72
CA PHE A 111 7.48 2.81 -0.39
C PHE A 111 7.08 3.76 -1.54
N PHE A 112 5.82 3.79 -1.92
CA PHE A 112 5.34 4.62 -3.04
C PHE A 112 5.40 6.13 -2.71
N ASP A 113 5.06 6.50 -1.47
CA ASP A 113 5.11 7.89 -1.00
C ASP A 113 6.55 8.39 -0.82
N LYS A 114 7.38 7.64 -0.11
CA LYS A 114 8.69 8.13 0.38
C LYS A 114 9.86 7.76 -0.52
N CYS A 115 9.79 6.62 -1.20
CA CYS A 115 10.86 6.18 -2.08
C CYS A 115 10.65 6.60 -3.53
N LEU A 116 9.39 6.70 -3.97
CA LEU A 116 9.04 7.07 -5.34
C LEU A 116 8.44 8.49 -5.47
N GLY A 117 8.07 9.13 -4.36
CA GLY A 117 7.51 10.48 -4.37
C GLY A 117 6.12 10.56 -5.01
N TRP A 118 5.39 9.46 -5.08
CA TRP A 118 4.09 9.40 -5.74
C TRP A 118 3.07 10.31 -5.04
N GLU A 119 2.21 10.93 -5.83
CA GLU A 119 1.06 11.64 -5.27
C GLU A 119 0.09 10.62 -4.70
N GLY A 120 -0.47 10.85 -3.51
CA GLY A 120 -1.39 9.86 -2.95
C GLY A 120 -2.44 10.41 -2.02
N VAL A 121 -3.43 9.55 -1.77
CA VAL A 121 -4.49 9.76 -0.79
C VAL A 121 -4.44 8.66 0.25
N CYS A 122 -4.33 9.06 1.51
CA CYS A 122 -4.47 8.17 2.66
C CYS A 122 -5.90 8.32 3.20
N ILE A 123 -6.63 7.23 3.30
CA ILE A 123 -8.01 7.22 3.79
C ILE A 123 -8.02 6.46 5.11
N GLU A 124 -8.33 7.19 6.18
CA GLU A 124 -8.28 6.64 7.53
C GLU A 124 -9.40 7.24 8.38
N ALA A 125 -10.31 6.40 8.85
CA ALA A 125 -11.45 6.82 9.65
C ALA A 125 -11.04 7.08 11.12
N GLN A 126 -10.05 6.36 11.62
CA GLN A 126 -9.66 6.43 13.01
C GLN A 126 -8.78 7.65 13.30
N SER A 127 -9.34 8.58 14.08
CA SER A 127 -8.71 9.86 14.38
C SER A 127 -7.37 9.78 15.12
N SER A 128 -7.09 8.70 15.86
CA SER A 128 -5.80 8.50 16.54
C SER A 128 -4.61 8.37 15.58
N TYR A 129 -4.83 8.06 14.30
CA TYR A 129 -3.75 8.02 13.31
C TYR A 129 -3.57 9.35 12.55
N HIS A 130 -4.58 10.22 12.53
CA HIS A 130 -4.61 11.38 11.64
C HIS A 130 -3.44 12.34 11.84
N GLU A 131 -3.09 12.66 13.10
CA GLU A 131 -1.96 13.56 13.39
C GLU A 131 -0.65 12.96 12.89
N ARG A 132 -0.42 11.68 13.17
CA ARG A 132 0.80 10.98 12.72
C ARG A 132 0.86 10.86 11.20
N ILE A 133 -0.26 10.58 10.53
CA ILE A 133 -0.32 10.54 9.06
C ILE A 133 0.07 11.90 8.50
N ARG A 134 -0.55 12.99 8.96
CA ARG A 134 -0.22 14.36 8.49
C ARG A 134 1.23 14.75 8.77
N ALA A 135 1.80 14.28 9.88
CA ALA A 135 3.17 14.61 10.26
C ALA A 135 4.23 13.83 9.47
N THR A 136 3.92 12.62 9.00
CA THR A 136 4.92 11.70 8.44
C THR A 136 4.75 11.40 6.95
N ARG A 137 3.54 11.56 6.39
CA ARG A 137 3.21 11.20 5.01
C ARG A 137 3.01 12.43 4.14
N SER A 138 3.34 12.31 2.85
CA SER A 138 3.01 13.36 1.86
C SER A 138 1.61 13.22 1.25
N CYS A 139 0.91 12.09 1.48
CA CYS A 139 -0.45 11.92 1.02
C CYS A 139 -1.42 12.96 1.56
N LYS A 140 -2.44 13.27 0.77
CA LYS A 140 -3.63 13.97 1.23
C LYS A 140 -4.42 13.01 2.13
N LEU A 141 -4.72 13.43 3.35
CA LEU A 141 -5.53 12.63 4.27
C LEU A 141 -7.02 12.90 4.03
N LEU A 142 -7.78 11.84 3.76
CA LEU A 142 -9.24 11.80 3.87
C LEU A 142 -9.62 11.17 5.22
N PRO A 143 -10.02 11.97 6.22
CA PRO A 143 -10.21 11.52 7.60
C PRO A 143 -11.59 10.85 7.84
N HIS A 144 -12.04 10.02 6.90
CA HIS A 144 -13.35 9.37 6.89
C HIS A 144 -13.26 7.96 6.30
N CYS A 145 -14.18 7.08 6.66
CA CYS A 145 -14.37 5.83 5.90
C CYS A 145 -14.98 6.11 4.53
N LEU A 146 -14.84 5.16 3.62
CA LEU A 146 -15.57 5.18 2.35
C LEU A 146 -16.85 4.36 2.43
N ALA A 147 -17.86 4.80 1.70
CA ALA A 147 -19.09 4.06 1.44
C ALA A 147 -19.50 4.20 -0.04
N GLY A 148 -20.54 3.45 -0.42
CA GLY A 148 -21.17 3.60 -1.72
C GLY A 148 -21.89 4.93 -1.90
N LYS A 149 -22.54 5.05 -3.06
CA LYS A 149 -23.11 6.31 -3.55
C LYS A 149 -23.99 7.00 -2.52
N GLY A 150 -23.71 8.29 -2.25
CA GLY A 150 -24.46 9.11 -1.28
C GLY A 150 -23.99 8.98 0.18
N GLY A 151 -22.88 8.28 0.42
CA GLY A 151 -22.30 8.09 1.75
C GLY A 151 -23.13 7.16 2.64
N ALA A 152 -22.60 6.89 3.82
CA ALA A 152 -23.31 6.10 4.83
C ALA A 152 -22.87 6.51 6.23
N THR A 153 -23.74 6.30 7.22
CA THR A 153 -23.34 6.40 8.62
C THR A 153 -23.21 4.99 9.17
N LEU A 154 -21.99 4.59 9.51
CA LEU A 154 -21.71 3.28 10.10
C LEU A 154 -21.51 3.43 11.61
N ASN A 155 -21.84 2.39 12.37
CA ASN A 155 -21.42 2.35 13.76
C ASN A 155 -20.00 1.79 13.79
N MET A 156 -19.07 2.64 14.23
CA MET A 156 -17.69 2.29 14.47
C MET A 156 -17.53 1.94 15.94
N ARG A 157 -17.21 0.67 16.23
CA ARG A 157 -16.94 0.25 17.60
C ARG A 157 -15.47 0.46 17.90
N THR A 158 -15.19 1.19 18.96
CA THR A 158 -13.84 1.41 19.44
C THR A 158 -13.61 0.56 20.69
N PHE A 159 -12.67 -0.38 20.62
CA PHE A 159 -12.21 -1.08 21.82
C PHE A 159 -11.02 -0.35 22.41
N ASP A 160 -11.09 0.00 23.69
CA ASP A 160 -9.98 0.52 24.48
C ASP A 160 -9.02 -0.64 24.80
N GLY A 161 -8.13 -0.92 23.86
CA GLY A 161 -7.02 -1.86 24.03
C GLY A 161 -5.69 -1.13 23.99
N SER A 162 -4.69 -1.65 24.68
CA SER A 162 -3.31 -1.39 24.29
C SER A 162 -3.03 -2.26 23.07
N LEU A 163 -2.96 -1.67 21.87
CA LEU A 163 -2.35 -2.36 20.75
C LEU A 163 -0.84 -2.22 20.93
N GLU A 164 -0.20 -3.36 21.15
CA GLU A 164 1.25 -3.45 21.09
C GLU A 164 1.64 -3.47 19.62
N GLU A 165 2.01 -2.31 19.08
CA GLU A 165 2.59 -2.23 17.76
C GLU A 165 3.98 -2.84 17.84
N ARG A 166 4.19 -3.90 17.07
CA ARG A 166 5.47 -4.59 16.97
C ARG A 166 6.03 -4.37 15.58
N ASP A 167 7.35 -4.35 15.46
CA ASP A 167 7.98 -4.43 14.15
C ASP A 167 7.79 -5.83 13.55
N LYS A 168 8.25 -5.99 12.32
CA LYS A 168 8.27 -7.26 11.59
C LYS A 168 8.98 -8.40 12.35
N ASP A 169 9.86 -8.08 13.30
CA ASP A 169 10.64 -9.03 14.10
C ASP A 169 9.97 -9.28 15.48
N GLY A 170 8.78 -8.72 15.72
CA GLY A 170 8.01 -8.89 16.94
C GLY A 170 8.46 -7.99 18.10
N LYS A 171 9.39 -7.06 17.90
CA LYS A 171 9.83 -6.11 18.92
C LYS A 171 8.81 -4.99 19.08
N LEU A 172 8.45 -4.69 20.32
CA LEU A 172 7.52 -3.59 20.64
C LEU A 172 8.11 -2.25 20.17
N LEU A 173 7.42 -1.62 19.22
CA LEU A 173 7.73 -0.29 18.70
C LEU A 173 7.00 0.79 19.48
N SER A 174 5.73 0.53 19.79
CA SER A 174 4.92 1.46 20.55
C SER A 174 3.80 0.70 21.28
N LYS A 175 3.38 1.26 22.41
CA LYS A 175 2.07 0.96 22.99
C LYS A 175 1.17 2.11 22.63
N LEU A 176 0.41 1.96 21.55
CA LEU A 176 -0.75 2.82 21.38
C LEU A 176 -1.87 2.27 22.25
N ASN A 177 -2.57 3.17 22.93
CA ASN A 177 -3.97 2.91 23.26
C ASN A 177 -4.71 2.89 21.92
N GLY A 178 -4.63 1.74 21.27
CA GLY A 178 -5.04 1.50 19.92
C GLY A 178 -6.47 1.04 19.93
N THR A 179 -7.24 1.62 19.04
CA THR A 179 -8.65 1.30 18.94
C THR A 179 -8.80 0.18 17.92
N LEU A 180 -9.20 -1.03 18.34
CA LEU A 180 -9.68 -2.02 17.38
C LEU A 180 -11.02 -1.54 16.85
N VAL A 181 -11.10 -1.37 15.53
CA VAL A 181 -12.32 -0.93 14.85
C VAL A 181 -13.03 -2.15 14.28
N SER A 182 -14.31 -2.28 14.62
CA SER A 182 -15.21 -3.15 13.88
C SER A 182 -16.44 -2.36 13.48
N PHE A 183 -16.88 -2.57 12.25
CA PHE A 183 -18.11 -2.01 11.72
C PHE A 183 -19.24 -3.04 11.93
N GLY A 184 -20.36 -2.63 12.53
CA GLY A 184 -21.44 -3.56 12.85
C GLY A 184 -22.64 -2.96 13.57
N ALA A 185 -23.45 -3.81 14.19
CA ALA A 185 -24.61 -3.38 14.97
C ALA A 185 -24.17 -2.50 16.17
N ALA A 186 -24.97 -1.49 16.49
CA ALA A 186 -24.71 -0.59 17.61
C ALA A 186 -24.51 -1.38 18.92
N GLY A 187 -23.44 -1.09 19.64
CA GLY A 187 -23.06 -1.77 20.87
C GLY A 187 -22.44 -0.81 21.88
N LYS A 188 -22.23 -1.27 23.12
CA LYS A 188 -21.59 -0.46 24.15
C LYS A 188 -20.16 -0.10 23.69
N GLY A 189 -19.87 1.20 23.55
CA GLY A 189 -18.59 1.72 23.03
C GLY A 189 -18.54 1.98 21.51
N SER A 190 -19.68 1.97 20.80
CA SER A 190 -19.72 2.41 19.41
C SER A 190 -20.03 3.90 19.27
N HIS A 191 -19.34 4.58 18.36
CA HIS A 191 -19.72 5.91 17.88
C HIS A 191 -20.14 5.84 16.41
N LYS A 192 -20.84 6.87 15.94
CA LYS A 192 -21.25 6.98 14.55
C LYS A 192 -20.10 7.58 13.75
N GLU A 193 -19.65 6.86 12.74
CA GLU A 193 -18.70 7.35 11.75
C GLU A 193 -19.44 7.68 10.47
N HIS A 194 -19.14 8.86 9.92
CA HIS A 194 -19.72 9.28 8.65
C HIS A 194 -18.76 8.91 7.52
N CYS A 195 -19.19 7.96 6.69
CA CYS A 195 -18.47 7.57 5.50
C CYS A 195 -18.88 8.42 4.30
N VAL A 196 -17.90 8.74 3.48
CA VAL A 196 -18.04 9.59 2.29
C VAL A 196 -18.01 8.77 1.01
N ASP A 197 -18.47 9.37 -0.08
CA ASP A 197 -18.50 8.76 -1.40
C ASP A 197 -17.13 8.91 -2.09
N ALA A 198 -16.53 7.78 -2.45
CA ALA A 198 -15.25 7.76 -3.14
C ALA A 198 -15.30 8.47 -4.51
N SER A 199 -16.46 8.43 -5.19
CA SER A 199 -16.64 9.08 -6.50
C SER A 199 -16.65 10.60 -6.44
N GLU A 200 -16.90 11.18 -5.27
CA GLU A 200 -16.88 12.63 -5.06
C GLU A 200 -15.52 13.08 -4.51
N GLU A 201 -15.00 12.39 -3.50
CA GLU A 201 -13.78 12.82 -2.80
C GLU A 201 -12.50 12.55 -3.60
N LEU A 202 -12.39 11.41 -4.29
CA LEU A 202 -11.14 11.06 -4.97
C LEU A 202 -10.80 11.99 -6.15
N PRO A 203 -11.74 12.35 -7.05
CA PRO A 203 -11.46 13.37 -8.07
C PRO A 203 -11.13 14.74 -7.48
N ARG A 204 -11.70 15.09 -6.32
CA ARG A 204 -11.38 16.34 -5.62
C ARG A 204 -9.96 16.34 -5.06
N LEU A 205 -9.54 15.20 -4.51
CA LEU A 205 -8.21 15.04 -3.91
C LEU A 205 -7.13 14.78 -4.97
N LEU A 206 -7.46 14.17 -6.10
CA LEU A 206 -6.54 13.85 -7.19
C LEU A 206 -7.05 14.42 -8.54
N PRO A 207 -7.22 15.74 -8.68
CA PRO A 207 -7.89 16.33 -9.84
C PRO A 207 -7.13 16.16 -11.16
N ASN A 208 -5.82 15.88 -11.09
CA ASN A 208 -4.96 15.70 -12.25
C ASN A 208 -4.67 14.21 -12.55
N ALA A 209 -5.14 13.29 -11.71
CA ALA A 209 -4.90 11.87 -11.91
C ALA A 209 -5.79 11.34 -13.04
N THR A 210 -5.18 10.84 -14.10
CA THR A 210 -5.88 10.18 -15.21
C THR A 210 -6.00 8.66 -15.00
N ALA A 211 -5.16 8.11 -14.12
CA ALA A 211 -5.21 6.75 -13.62
C ALA A 211 -4.60 6.71 -12.22
N ILE A 212 -4.98 5.68 -11.46
CA ILE A 212 -4.37 5.32 -10.19
C ILE A 212 -3.44 4.14 -10.47
N ASP A 213 -2.15 4.30 -10.20
CA ASP A 213 -1.19 3.21 -10.43
C ASP A 213 -1.39 2.12 -9.38
N PHE A 214 -1.52 2.51 -8.11
CA PHE A 214 -1.63 1.54 -7.02
C PHE A 214 -2.75 1.88 -6.03
N MET A 215 -3.59 0.90 -5.70
CA MET A 215 -4.54 0.99 -4.60
C MET A 215 -4.31 -0.14 -3.61
N THR A 216 -4.29 0.17 -2.32
CA THR A 216 -4.33 -0.84 -1.25
C THR A 216 -5.62 -0.70 -0.44
N VAL A 217 -6.20 -1.84 -0.06
CA VAL A 217 -7.41 -1.92 0.76
C VAL A 217 -7.16 -2.86 1.93
N ASP A 218 -7.09 -2.30 3.13
CA ASP A 218 -6.94 -3.02 4.39
C ASP A 218 -7.83 -2.36 5.46
N VAL A 219 -9.10 -2.76 5.48
CA VAL A 219 -10.14 -2.14 6.33
C VAL A 219 -10.80 -3.16 7.26
N ASP A 220 -10.04 -4.20 7.61
CA ASP A 220 -10.35 -5.17 8.64
C ASP A 220 -11.72 -5.87 8.52
N GLY A 221 -12.19 -6.15 7.29
CA GLY A 221 -13.39 -6.94 7.01
C GLY A 221 -14.47 -6.26 6.17
N MET A 222 -14.22 -5.05 5.67
CA MET A 222 -15.12 -4.34 4.74
C MET A 222 -14.60 -4.27 3.30
N GLU A 223 -13.54 -5.01 2.97
CA GLU A 223 -12.85 -4.90 1.68
C GLU A 223 -13.79 -5.14 0.51
N GLY A 224 -14.58 -6.22 0.57
CA GLY A 224 -15.54 -6.55 -0.49
C GLY A 224 -16.59 -5.46 -0.70
N THR A 225 -17.04 -4.79 0.37
CA THR A 225 -17.99 -3.66 0.28
C THR A 225 -17.32 -2.44 -0.36
N ILE A 226 -16.10 -2.10 0.06
CA ILE A 226 -15.32 -1.01 -0.54
C ILE A 226 -15.14 -1.26 -2.03
N LEU A 227 -14.70 -2.46 -2.43
CA LEU A 227 -14.48 -2.80 -3.83
C LEU A 227 -15.77 -2.72 -4.66
N GLN A 228 -16.90 -3.21 -4.14
CA GLN A 228 -18.19 -3.12 -4.84
C GLN A 228 -18.68 -1.68 -5.04
N CYS A 229 -18.33 -0.78 -4.12
CA CYS A 229 -18.76 0.61 -4.13
C CYS A 229 -17.75 1.56 -4.78
N PHE A 230 -16.54 1.11 -5.04
CA PHE A 230 -15.49 1.95 -5.60
C PHE A 230 -15.80 2.28 -7.08
N PRO A 231 -15.60 3.54 -7.51
CA PRO A 231 -16.03 4.02 -8.83
C PRO A 231 -15.03 3.63 -9.94
N PHE A 232 -14.86 2.33 -10.18
CA PHE A 232 -13.95 1.81 -11.21
C PHE A 232 -14.33 2.22 -12.64
N ASP A 233 -15.57 2.65 -12.86
CA ASP A 233 -16.04 3.23 -14.11
C ASP A 233 -15.50 4.64 -14.36
N GLN A 234 -15.07 5.34 -13.30
CA GLN A 234 -14.55 6.71 -13.33
C GLN A 234 -13.05 6.77 -13.06
N LEU A 235 -12.53 5.86 -12.22
CA LEU A 235 -11.13 5.79 -11.83
C LEU A 235 -10.51 4.50 -12.33
N ASN A 236 -9.62 4.63 -13.31
CA ASN A 236 -8.83 3.51 -13.81
C ASN A 236 -7.71 3.15 -12.82
N VAL A 237 -7.79 1.96 -12.20
CA VAL A 237 -6.80 1.48 -11.22
C VAL A 237 -5.99 0.33 -11.83
N GLN A 238 -4.66 0.47 -11.89
CA GLN A 238 -3.80 -0.53 -12.54
C GLN A 238 -3.48 -1.74 -11.66
N ALA A 239 -3.18 -1.51 -10.38
CA ALA A 239 -2.91 -2.59 -9.42
C ALA A 239 -3.69 -2.36 -8.14
N VAL A 240 -4.33 -3.43 -7.65
CA VAL A 240 -5.05 -3.43 -6.37
C VAL A 240 -4.46 -4.50 -5.47
N LEU A 241 -4.00 -4.10 -4.28
CA LEU A 241 -3.68 -4.99 -3.17
C LEU A 241 -4.85 -5.01 -2.21
N VAL A 242 -5.34 -6.18 -1.84
CA VAL A 242 -6.45 -6.34 -0.89
C VAL A 242 -5.98 -7.25 0.24
N GLU A 243 -5.93 -6.73 1.46
CA GLU A 243 -5.69 -7.53 2.65
C GLU A 243 -7.02 -8.05 3.17
N THR A 244 -7.15 -9.37 3.28
CA THR A 244 -8.41 -10.00 3.71
C THR A 244 -8.18 -10.91 4.90
N LYS A 245 -9.18 -11.00 5.77
CA LYS A 245 -9.23 -12.06 6.78
C LYS A 245 -9.53 -13.39 6.08
N LEU A 246 -8.73 -14.41 6.38
CA LEU A 246 -8.74 -15.77 5.78
C LEU A 246 -10.13 -16.44 5.66
N THR A 247 -11.14 -15.94 6.35
CA THR A 247 -12.48 -16.52 6.44
C THR A 247 -13.47 -16.04 5.37
N ASP A 248 -13.21 -14.96 4.60
CA ASP A 248 -14.16 -14.46 3.59
C ASP A 248 -13.52 -13.92 2.30
N LEU A 249 -12.73 -14.75 1.60
CA LEU A 249 -12.16 -14.42 0.29
C LEU A 249 -13.19 -14.29 -0.84
N ARG A 250 -14.33 -14.99 -0.71
CA ARG A 250 -15.33 -15.12 -1.78
C ARG A 250 -15.83 -13.78 -2.32
N LYS A 251 -16.01 -12.77 -1.46
CA LYS A 251 -16.51 -11.45 -1.91
C LYS A 251 -15.49 -10.71 -2.76
N VAL A 252 -14.20 -10.89 -2.46
CA VAL A 252 -13.11 -10.30 -3.25
C VAL A 252 -12.92 -11.10 -4.54
N ASP A 253 -12.96 -12.43 -4.47
CA ASP A 253 -12.86 -13.31 -5.65
C ASP A 253 -14.01 -13.09 -6.66
N LEU A 254 -15.22 -12.81 -6.17
CA LEU A 254 -16.37 -12.44 -7.03
C LEU A 254 -16.21 -11.07 -7.70
N PHE A 255 -15.44 -10.17 -7.06
CA PHE A 255 -15.22 -8.82 -7.55
C PHE A 255 -14.09 -8.74 -8.57
N LEU A 256 -13.04 -9.54 -8.40
CA LEU A 256 -11.93 -9.66 -9.36
C LEU A 256 -12.26 -10.80 -10.32
N PRO A 257 -12.98 -10.57 -11.44
CA PRO A 257 -13.25 -11.63 -12.38
C PRO A 257 -11.91 -12.25 -12.81
N SER A 258 -11.80 -13.56 -12.66
CA SER A 258 -10.71 -14.31 -13.28
C SER A 258 -10.70 -14.02 -14.79
N PRO A 259 -9.52 -13.86 -15.40
CA PRO A 259 -9.35 -13.41 -16.78
C PRO A 259 -10.09 -14.26 -17.81
#